data_AF-A0A536WB35-F1
#
_entry.id   AF-A0A536WB35-F1
#
_cell.length_a   1.000
_cell.length_b   1.000
_cell.length_c   1.000
_cell.angle_alpha   90.00
_cell.angle_beta   90.00
_cell.angle_gamma   90.00
#
_symmetry.space_group_name_H-M   'P 1'
#
loop_
_entity.id
_entity.type
_entity.pdbx_description
1 polymer ?
#
loop_
_entity_poly.entity_id
_entity_poly.type
_entity_poly.pdbx_seq_one_letter_code
_entity_poly.pdbx_strand_id
1 'polypeptide(L)'
;MAVWQIQLLGGLRATHGNAVIAQFPSRPIAMLLARLALEPQRRHAREELIELLWPDVELDVGRNRLRQVLSTLRRLLEPPDVPPYSVLNADRQTIGLTADAVSCDVREFEQLLRQGAIAHALDCYRGDLLPGFLDEWIEDERARLSALYERALARDSGAVEKARTHEPPPRRRDAVPAKAAERGPQLRNLPFYVSVFFGRESDKRCVLDALAQHRLVTLTGLGGFGKTRLAAESARAATDFDAVTFVPLSEC
;
A
#
# COMPACT_ATOMS: atom_id res chain seq x y z
N MET A 1 6.93 -21.24 -15.25
CA MET A 1 7.12 -21.16 -13.79
C MET A 1 6.02 -20.28 -13.24
N ALA A 2 5.40 -20.66 -12.13
CA ALA A 2 4.41 -19.78 -11.50
C ALA A 2 5.14 -18.64 -10.78
N VAL A 3 4.69 -17.42 -11.03
CA VAL A 3 5.35 -16.18 -10.59
C VAL A 3 4.87 -15.83 -9.20
N TRP A 4 5.79 -15.56 -8.27
CA TRP A 4 5.45 -15.00 -6.97
C TRP A 4 5.00 -13.56 -7.12
N GLN A 5 3.85 -13.20 -6.57
CA GLN A 5 3.39 -11.82 -6.50
C GLN A 5 3.73 -11.24 -5.14
N ILE A 6 4.60 -10.23 -5.12
CA ILE A 6 5.01 -9.51 -3.92
C ILE A 6 4.23 -8.20 -3.86
N GLN A 7 3.43 -8.05 -2.82
CA GLN A 7 2.78 -6.80 -2.46
C GLN A 7 3.66 -6.08 -1.45
N LEU A 8 3.98 -4.82 -1.73
CA LEU A 8 4.68 -3.91 -0.82
C LEU A 8 3.86 -2.65 -0.53
N LEU A 9 2.94 -2.25 -1.41
CA LEU A 9 2.07 -1.09 -1.24
C LEU A 9 0.88 -1.45 -0.32
N GLY A 10 0.81 -0.79 0.82
CA GLY A 10 -0.19 -1.04 1.87
C GLY A 10 0.12 -2.24 2.78
N GLY A 11 1.26 -2.91 2.60
CA GLY A 11 1.67 -4.05 3.44
C GLY A 11 2.61 -4.99 2.72
N LEU A 12 3.34 -5.82 3.47
CA LEU A 12 4.17 -6.88 2.89
C LEU A 12 3.38 -8.19 2.81
N ARG A 13 3.20 -8.71 1.58
CA ARG A 13 2.61 -10.03 1.34
C ARG A 13 3.26 -10.69 0.14
N ALA A 14 3.52 -11.98 0.21
CA ALA A 14 3.92 -12.79 -0.94
C ALA A 14 2.86 -13.83 -1.26
N THR A 15 2.48 -13.98 -2.53
CA THR A 15 1.49 -14.97 -2.95
C THR A 15 1.96 -15.79 -4.16
N HIS A 16 1.62 -17.07 -4.18
CA HIS A 16 1.95 -17.98 -5.28
C HIS A 16 0.92 -19.12 -5.32
N GLY A 17 0.07 -19.12 -6.34
CA GLY A 17 -1.09 -20.02 -6.39
C GLY A 17 -1.97 -19.85 -5.15
N ASN A 18 -2.10 -20.91 -4.34
CA ASN A 18 -2.83 -20.87 -3.07
C ASN A 18 -1.96 -20.50 -1.85
N ALA A 19 -0.65 -20.41 -2.01
CA ALA A 19 0.25 -20.04 -0.92
C ALA A 19 0.18 -18.52 -0.66
N VAL A 20 -0.02 -18.14 0.59
CA VAL A 20 -0.04 -16.74 1.04
C VAL A 20 0.86 -16.58 2.26
N ILE A 21 1.82 -15.67 2.15
CA ILE A 21 2.75 -15.32 3.21
C ILE A 21 2.49 -13.85 3.56
N ALA A 22 1.78 -13.61 4.65
CA ALA A 22 1.51 -12.27 5.17
C ALA A 22 2.28 -11.96 6.46
N GLN A 23 2.85 -12.99 7.11
CA GLN A 23 3.65 -12.84 8.32
C GLN A 23 5.05 -13.40 8.06
N PHE A 24 6.04 -12.56 8.23
CA PHE A 24 7.43 -12.92 8.04
C PHE A 24 8.08 -13.20 9.40
N PRO A 25 8.91 -14.26 9.52
CA PRO A 25 9.45 -14.68 10.82
C PRO A 25 10.30 -13.61 11.51
N SER A 26 10.89 -12.69 10.74
CA SER A 26 11.66 -11.58 11.29
C SER A 26 11.70 -10.39 10.33
N ARG A 27 11.94 -9.21 10.90
CA ARG A 27 12.08 -7.95 10.17
C ARG A 27 13.18 -8.02 9.08
N PRO A 28 14.39 -8.58 9.33
CA PRO A 28 15.41 -8.72 8.28
C PRO A 28 14.99 -9.59 7.08
N ILE A 29 14.15 -10.61 7.29
CA ILE A 29 13.62 -11.43 6.18
C ILE A 29 12.69 -10.59 5.31
N ALA A 30 11.78 -9.85 5.95
CA ALA A 30 10.86 -8.93 5.28
C ALA A 30 11.60 -7.84 4.49
N MET A 31 12.58 -7.18 5.13
CA MET A 31 13.39 -6.13 4.52
C MET A 31 14.22 -6.65 3.34
N LEU A 32 14.84 -7.83 3.48
CA LEU A 32 15.61 -8.42 2.38
C LEU A 32 14.70 -8.70 1.19
N LEU A 33 13.53 -9.33 1.40
CA LEU A 33 12.59 -9.59 0.32
C LEU A 33 12.15 -8.30 -0.37
N ALA A 34 11.78 -7.28 0.39
CA ALA A 34 11.34 -6.02 -0.18
C ALA A 34 12.45 -5.34 -1.00
N ARG A 35 13.68 -5.29 -0.47
CA ARG A 35 14.83 -4.70 -1.17
C ARG A 35 15.10 -5.40 -2.51
N LEU A 36 15.06 -6.73 -2.52
CA LEU A 36 15.23 -7.51 -3.74
C LEU A 36 14.06 -7.33 -4.71
N ALA A 37 12.82 -7.24 -4.22
CA ALA A 37 11.63 -7.10 -5.04
C ALA A 37 11.46 -5.71 -5.68
N LEU A 38 12.01 -4.66 -5.07
CA LEU A 38 12.07 -3.32 -5.66
C LEU A 38 13.08 -3.24 -6.81
N GLU A 39 14.16 -4.01 -6.75
CA GLU A 39 15.23 -4.02 -7.74
C GLU A 39 15.52 -5.45 -8.28
N PRO A 40 14.54 -6.17 -8.87
CA PRO A 40 14.69 -7.61 -9.17
C PRO A 40 15.74 -7.91 -10.23
N GLN A 41 16.09 -6.93 -11.09
CA GLN A 41 17.17 -7.06 -12.08
C GLN A 41 18.56 -6.85 -11.46
N ARG A 42 18.66 -6.24 -10.28
CA ARG A 42 19.93 -5.92 -9.65
C ARG A 42 20.45 -7.12 -8.86
N ARG A 43 21.77 -7.35 -8.97
CA ARG A 43 22.51 -8.23 -8.08
C ARG A 43 23.10 -7.37 -6.97
N HIS A 44 22.69 -7.63 -5.73
CA HIS A 44 23.17 -6.89 -4.56
C HIS A 44 24.39 -7.57 -3.96
N ALA A 45 25.39 -6.79 -3.59
CA ALA A 45 26.52 -7.30 -2.83
C ALA A 45 26.06 -7.79 -1.44
N ARG A 46 26.67 -8.86 -0.94
CA ARG A 46 26.34 -9.38 0.40
C ARG A 46 26.67 -8.35 1.49
N GLU A 47 27.80 -7.67 1.35
CA GLU A 47 28.26 -6.62 2.24
C GLU A 47 27.27 -5.45 2.29
N GLU A 48 26.76 -4.99 1.14
CA GLU A 48 25.74 -3.94 1.05
C GLU A 48 24.45 -4.35 1.79
N LEU A 49 23.99 -5.58 1.59
CA LEU A 49 22.80 -6.09 2.27
C LEU A 49 23.01 -6.29 3.77
N ILE A 50 24.23 -6.59 4.21
CA ILE A 50 24.57 -6.68 5.64
C ILE A 50 24.45 -5.31 6.27
N GLU A 51 25.09 -4.29 5.68
CA GLU A 51 25.05 -2.92 6.17
C GLU A 51 23.61 -2.40 6.25
N LEU A 52 22.80 -2.71 5.25
CA LEU A 52 21.39 -2.30 5.21
C LEU A 52 20.52 -2.97 6.29
N LEU A 53 20.71 -4.27 6.52
CA LEU A 53 19.85 -5.05 7.42
C LEU A 53 20.30 -4.98 8.89
N TRP A 54 21.59 -4.83 9.10
CA TRP A 54 22.24 -4.81 10.40
C TRP A 54 23.39 -3.79 10.39
N PRO A 55 23.08 -2.48 10.48
CA PRO A 55 24.12 -1.48 10.65
C PRO A 55 24.94 -1.81 11.90
N ASP A 56 26.22 -1.42 11.87
CA ASP A 56 27.17 -1.57 12.99
C ASP A 56 27.56 -3.01 13.37
N VAL A 57 27.27 -4.00 12.52
CA VAL A 57 27.67 -5.40 12.74
C VAL A 57 28.90 -5.74 11.91
N GLU A 58 29.89 -6.38 12.55
CA GLU A 58 31.07 -6.91 11.85
C GLU A 58 30.67 -7.85 10.70
N LEU A 59 31.38 -7.74 9.57
CA LEU A 59 31.03 -8.43 8.33
C LEU A 59 30.88 -9.95 8.47
N ASP A 60 31.71 -10.62 9.28
CA ASP A 60 31.64 -12.07 9.44
C ASP A 60 30.41 -12.52 10.24
N VAL A 61 30.01 -11.75 11.25
CA VAL A 61 28.74 -11.95 11.97
C VAL A 61 27.57 -11.68 11.02
N GLY A 62 27.63 -10.59 10.26
CA GLY A 62 26.64 -10.22 9.24
C GLY A 62 26.46 -11.30 8.19
N ARG A 63 27.54 -11.88 7.66
CA ARG A 63 27.51 -12.98 6.67
C ARG A 63 26.79 -14.22 7.20
N ASN A 64 27.02 -14.55 8.47
CA ASN A 64 26.35 -15.67 9.13
C ASN A 64 24.84 -15.41 9.30
N ARG A 65 24.44 -14.21 9.74
CA ARG A 65 23.03 -13.80 9.84
C ARG A 65 22.35 -13.78 8.47
N LEU A 66 23.02 -13.23 7.45
CA LEU A 66 22.52 -13.20 6.08
C LEU A 66 22.31 -14.59 5.52
N ARG A 67 23.21 -15.55 5.81
CA ARG A 67 23.02 -16.95 5.43
C ARG A 67 21.75 -17.56 6.06
N GLN A 68 21.47 -17.28 7.33
CA GLN A 68 20.27 -17.76 8.01
C GLN A 68 18.98 -17.12 7.46
N VAL A 69 19.01 -15.81 7.20
CA VAL A 69 17.91 -15.08 6.56
C VAL A 69 17.63 -15.64 5.16
N LEU A 70 18.66 -15.83 4.33
CA LEU A 70 18.52 -16.42 3.01
C LEU A 70 17.99 -17.85 3.04
N SER A 71 18.47 -18.67 3.98
CA SER A 71 17.96 -20.04 4.15
C SER A 71 16.48 -20.03 4.49
N THR A 72 16.05 -19.13 5.38
CA THR A 72 14.64 -19.00 5.75
C THR A 72 13.80 -18.47 4.60
N LEU A 73 14.27 -17.44 3.89
CA LEU A 73 13.56 -16.86 2.74
C LEU A 73 13.43 -17.87 1.60
N ARG A 74 14.44 -18.71 1.35
CA ARG A 74 14.34 -19.82 0.39
C ARG A 74 13.25 -20.81 0.76
N ARG A 75 13.17 -21.26 2.01
CA ARG A 75 12.08 -22.17 2.42
C ARG A 75 10.69 -21.56 2.26
N LEU A 76 10.58 -20.24 2.36
CA LEU A 76 9.32 -19.52 2.20
C LEU A 76 8.92 -19.40 0.71
N LEU A 77 9.87 -19.06 -0.16
CA LEU A 77 9.60 -18.77 -1.58
C LEU A 77 9.85 -19.95 -2.52
N GLU A 78 10.54 -20.99 -2.07
CA GLU A 78 10.82 -22.21 -2.80
C GLU A 78 10.29 -23.41 -2.00
N PRO A 79 8.94 -23.51 -1.81
CA PRO A 79 8.32 -24.70 -1.23
C PRO A 79 8.58 -25.94 -2.11
N PRO A 80 8.31 -27.18 -1.63
CA PRO A 80 8.71 -28.41 -2.33
C PRO A 80 8.20 -28.57 -3.77
N ASP A 81 7.13 -27.87 -4.14
CA ASP A 81 6.54 -27.81 -5.47
C ASP A 81 7.25 -26.82 -6.43
N VAL A 82 8.12 -25.96 -5.89
CA VAL A 82 8.93 -25.00 -6.63
C VAL A 82 10.37 -25.51 -6.72
N PRO A 83 11.00 -25.57 -7.91
CA PRO A 83 12.37 -26.02 -8.03
C PRO A 83 13.33 -25.18 -7.18
N PRO A 84 14.31 -25.79 -6.50
CA PRO A 84 15.27 -25.06 -5.69
C PRO A 84 16.11 -24.12 -6.57
N TYR A 85 16.44 -22.94 -6.03
CA TYR A 85 17.18 -21.88 -6.73
C TYR A 85 16.47 -21.28 -7.95
N SER A 86 15.17 -21.55 -8.13
CA SER A 86 14.42 -20.95 -9.23
C SER A 86 13.98 -19.52 -8.93
N VAL A 87 13.87 -19.13 -7.66
CA VAL A 87 13.42 -17.79 -7.25
C VAL A 87 14.58 -16.96 -6.73
N LEU A 88 15.42 -17.52 -5.85
CA LEU A 88 16.52 -16.81 -5.19
C LEU A 88 17.89 -17.26 -5.69
N ASN A 89 18.51 -16.38 -6.47
CA ASN A 89 19.87 -16.56 -6.96
C ASN A 89 20.85 -15.91 -5.98
N ALA A 90 21.61 -16.73 -5.26
CA ALA A 90 22.65 -16.23 -4.37
C ALA A 90 23.92 -17.05 -4.51
N ASP A 91 25.03 -16.36 -4.71
CA ASP A 91 26.38 -16.90 -4.73
C ASP A 91 27.21 -16.35 -3.55
N ARG A 92 28.54 -16.47 -3.62
CA ARG A 92 29.45 -16.03 -2.56
C ARG A 92 29.57 -14.50 -2.45
N GLN A 93 29.27 -13.75 -3.51
CA GLN A 93 29.43 -12.31 -3.61
C GLN A 93 28.10 -11.57 -3.73
N THR A 94 27.12 -12.16 -4.42
CA THR A 94 25.88 -11.48 -4.78
C THR A 94 24.62 -12.26 -4.44
N ILE A 95 23.53 -11.51 -4.27
CA ILE A 95 22.17 -12.00 -4.04
C ILE A 95 21.23 -11.25 -4.98
N GLY A 96 20.28 -11.96 -5.58
CA GLY A 96 19.24 -11.38 -6.41
C GLY A 96 18.07 -12.33 -6.59
N LEU A 97 17.04 -11.85 -7.28
CA LEU A 97 15.92 -12.68 -7.73
C LEU A 97 16.18 -13.18 -9.15
N THR A 98 15.59 -14.32 -9.49
CA THR A 98 15.50 -14.74 -10.89
C THR A 98 14.51 -13.84 -11.62
N ALA A 99 14.88 -13.37 -12.81
CA ALA A 99 13.96 -12.62 -13.67
C ALA A 99 12.70 -13.46 -13.92
N ASP A 100 11.55 -12.79 -13.95
CA ASP A 100 10.24 -13.40 -14.19
C ASP A 100 9.76 -14.41 -13.14
N ALA A 101 10.56 -14.74 -12.12
CA ALA A 101 10.12 -15.59 -11.00
C ALA A 101 9.28 -14.80 -9.98
N VAL A 102 9.40 -13.47 -9.98
CA VAL A 102 8.76 -12.57 -9.02
C VAL A 102 8.21 -11.32 -9.72
N SER A 103 6.96 -10.97 -9.43
CA SER A 103 6.37 -9.67 -9.72
C SER A 103 6.21 -8.85 -8.43
N CYS A 104 6.20 -7.53 -8.58
CA CYS A 104 6.12 -6.58 -7.48
C CYS A 104 5.14 -5.47 -7.84
N ASP A 105 4.18 -5.19 -6.95
CA ASP A 105 3.14 -4.17 -7.16
C ASP A 105 3.71 -2.75 -7.38
N VAL A 106 4.82 -2.42 -6.71
CA VAL A 106 5.56 -1.16 -6.95
C VAL A 106 6.07 -1.08 -8.40
N ARG A 107 6.59 -2.19 -8.93
CA ARG A 107 7.12 -2.22 -10.30
C ARG A 107 6.01 -2.17 -11.33
N GLU A 108 4.90 -2.84 -11.05
CA GLU A 108 3.69 -2.75 -11.86
C GLU A 108 3.15 -1.32 -11.90
N PHE A 109 3.06 -0.66 -10.74
CA PHE A 109 2.71 0.77 -10.62
C PHE A 109 3.62 1.66 -11.49
N GLU A 110 4.94 1.56 -11.34
CA GLU A 110 5.90 2.34 -12.12
C GLU A 110 5.82 2.04 -13.62
N GLN A 111 5.57 0.79 -14.00
CA GLN A 111 5.43 0.39 -15.39
C GLN A 111 4.16 0.96 -16.03
N LEU A 112 3.02 0.91 -15.32
CA LEU A 112 1.76 1.48 -15.78
C LEU A 112 1.87 3.01 -15.95
N LEU A 113 2.55 3.69 -15.02
CA LEU A 113 2.84 5.12 -15.16
C LEU A 113 3.69 5.43 -16.41
N ARG A 114 4.73 4.63 -16.67
CA ARG A 114 5.57 4.79 -17.89
C ARG A 114 4.79 4.53 -19.17
N GLN A 115 3.82 3.62 -19.14
CA GLN A 115 2.94 3.31 -20.28
C GLN A 115 1.80 4.32 -20.44
N GLY A 116 1.61 5.25 -19.51
CA GLY A 116 0.52 6.23 -19.53
C GLY A 116 -0.84 5.66 -19.11
N ALA A 117 -0.89 4.43 -18.58
CA ALA A 117 -2.09 3.80 -18.06
C ALA A 117 -2.41 4.31 -16.63
N ILE A 118 -2.69 5.61 -16.52
CA ILE A 118 -2.76 6.33 -15.23
C ILE A 118 -3.80 5.73 -14.27
N ALA A 119 -5.03 5.49 -14.74
CA ALA A 119 -6.10 4.94 -13.90
C ALA A 119 -5.70 3.60 -13.24
N HIS A 120 -5.19 2.64 -14.03
CA HIS A 120 -4.72 1.36 -13.51
C HIS A 120 -3.53 1.52 -12.56
N ALA A 121 -2.63 2.47 -12.81
CA ALA A 121 -1.52 2.75 -11.91
C ALA A 121 -2.04 3.24 -10.54
N LEU A 122 -3.05 4.12 -10.52
CA LEU A 122 -3.66 4.59 -9.28
C LEU A 122 -4.29 3.43 -8.48
N ASP A 123 -4.93 2.46 -9.15
CA ASP A 123 -5.51 1.27 -8.51
C ASP A 123 -4.46 0.32 -7.87
N CYS A 124 -3.24 0.31 -8.40
CA CYS A 124 -2.11 -0.44 -7.82
C CYS A 124 -1.62 0.18 -6.51
N TYR A 125 -1.74 1.51 -6.35
CA TYR A 125 -1.26 2.23 -5.16
C TYR A 125 -2.29 2.12 -4.01
N ARG A 126 -2.21 1.00 -3.27
CA ARG A 126 -3.17 0.66 -2.20
C ARG A 126 -2.80 1.20 -0.82
N GLY A 127 -1.66 1.85 -0.69
CA GLY A 127 -1.16 2.41 0.56
C GLY A 127 0.35 2.64 0.52
N ASP A 128 0.88 3.21 1.60
CA ASP A 128 2.32 3.48 1.71
C ASP A 128 3.13 2.19 1.54
N LEU A 129 4.37 2.32 1.03
CA LEU A 129 5.30 1.21 0.92
C LEU A 129 5.63 0.64 2.32
N LEU A 130 5.40 -0.64 2.59
CA LEU A 130 5.79 -1.33 3.84
C LEU A 130 5.39 -0.58 5.13
N PRO A 131 4.10 -0.31 5.38
CA PRO A 131 3.68 0.42 6.59
C PRO A 131 4.22 -0.23 7.86
N GLY A 132 4.72 0.59 8.79
CA GLY A 132 5.31 0.13 10.06
C GLY A 132 6.82 -0.13 10.02
N PHE A 133 7.47 0.00 8.87
CA PHE A 133 8.93 -0.04 8.74
C PHE A 133 9.49 1.38 8.66
N LEU A 134 10.39 1.75 9.56
CA LEU A 134 10.92 3.12 9.71
C LEU A 134 12.35 3.28 9.18
N ASP A 135 12.83 2.34 8.38
CA ASP A 135 14.18 2.42 7.81
C ASP A 135 14.28 3.59 6.83
N GLU A 136 15.39 4.34 6.89
CA GLU A 136 15.59 5.56 6.09
C GLU A 136 15.36 5.33 4.60
N TRP A 137 15.93 4.25 4.05
CA TRP A 137 15.74 3.91 2.63
C TRP A 137 14.27 3.61 2.27
N ILE A 138 13.46 3.12 3.22
CA ILE A 138 12.03 2.87 3.00
C ILE A 138 11.29 4.20 2.99
N GLU A 139 11.63 5.13 3.88
CA GLU A 139 11.03 6.46 3.93
C GLU A 139 11.35 7.27 2.66
N ASP A 140 12.59 7.22 2.19
CA ASP A 140 12.98 7.82 0.91
C ASP A 140 12.17 7.25 -0.26
N GLU A 141 12.00 5.92 -0.27
CA GLU A 141 11.24 5.24 -1.30
C GLU A 141 9.73 5.55 -1.21
N ARG A 142 9.16 5.61 0.00
CA ARG A 142 7.78 6.09 0.22
C ARG A 142 7.61 7.49 -0.37
N ALA A 143 8.50 8.42 -0.02
CA ALA A 143 8.42 9.80 -0.50
C ALA A 143 8.48 9.87 -2.03
N ARG A 144 9.38 9.09 -2.66
CA ARG A 144 9.48 8.99 -4.12
C ARG A 144 8.18 8.47 -4.75
N LEU A 145 7.64 7.38 -4.21
CA LEU A 145 6.42 6.74 -4.73
C LEU A 145 5.18 7.61 -4.52
N SER A 146 5.05 8.28 -3.37
CA SER A 146 3.98 9.24 -3.11
C SER A 146 4.03 10.41 -4.09
N ALA A 147 5.21 10.97 -4.35
CA ALA A 147 5.37 12.04 -5.35
C ALA A 147 5.04 11.57 -6.78
N LEU A 148 5.25 10.29 -7.12
CA LEU A 148 4.80 9.73 -8.40
C LEU A 148 3.27 9.60 -8.45
N TYR A 149 2.66 9.11 -7.37
CA TYR A 149 1.21 8.95 -7.25
C TYR A 149 0.47 10.29 -7.31
N GLU A 150 0.93 11.32 -6.58
CA GLU A 150 0.35 12.66 -6.62
C GLU A 150 0.40 13.29 -8.02
N ARG A 151 1.53 13.13 -8.72
CA ARG A 151 1.66 13.58 -10.11
C ARG A 151 0.71 12.84 -11.05
N ALA A 152 0.46 11.55 -10.80
CA ALA A 152 -0.48 10.75 -11.56
C ALA A 152 -1.93 11.22 -11.33
N LEU A 153 -2.33 11.46 -10.09
CA LEU A 153 -3.65 12.02 -9.73
C LEU A 153 -3.92 13.37 -10.39
N ALA A 154 -2.92 14.27 -10.40
CA ALA A 154 -3.05 15.58 -11.03
C ALA A 154 -3.26 15.45 -12.56
N ARG A 155 -2.60 14.49 -13.20
CA ARG A 155 -2.76 14.21 -14.64
C ARG A 155 -4.12 13.59 -14.96
N ASP A 156 -4.59 12.67 -14.13
CA ASP A 156 -5.91 12.02 -14.32
C ASP A 156 -7.04 13.06 -14.21
N SER A 157 -7.01 13.88 -13.16
CA SER A 157 -7.98 14.97 -12.94
C SER A 157 -7.98 15.98 -14.10
N GLY A 158 -6.79 16.37 -14.59
CA GLY A 158 -6.68 17.27 -15.74
C GLY A 158 -7.13 16.67 -17.07
N ALA A 159 -7.05 15.34 -17.24
CA ALA A 159 -7.58 14.65 -18.41
C ALA A 159 -9.12 14.57 -18.36
N VAL A 160 -9.69 14.30 -17.20
CA VAL A 160 -11.15 14.32 -16.96
C VAL A 160 -11.71 15.72 -17.18
N GLU A 161 -11.03 16.77 -16.72
CA GLU A 161 -11.47 18.15 -16.92
C GLU A 161 -11.35 18.60 -18.37
N LYS A 162 -10.27 18.24 -19.09
CA LYS A 162 -10.16 18.49 -20.54
C LYS A 162 -11.19 17.73 -21.36
N ALA A 163 -11.55 16.51 -20.96
CA ALA A 163 -12.63 15.75 -21.61
C ALA A 163 -14.00 16.39 -21.38
N ARG A 164 -14.24 16.97 -20.19
CA ARG A 164 -15.48 17.72 -19.88
C ARG A 164 -15.58 19.06 -20.62
N THR A 165 -14.47 19.72 -20.90
CA THR A 165 -14.46 21.00 -21.66
C THR A 165 -14.64 20.79 -23.18
N HIS A 166 -14.50 19.56 -23.69
CA HIS A 166 -14.71 19.23 -25.12
C HIS A 166 -16.06 18.59 -25.42
N GLU A 167 -17.02 18.57 -24.49
CA GLU A 167 -18.37 18.08 -24.78
C GLU A 167 -19.12 19.07 -25.70
N PRO A 168 -19.46 18.71 -26.95
CA PRO A 168 -20.34 19.55 -27.77
C PRO A 168 -21.72 19.60 -27.10
N PRO A 169 -22.45 20.73 -27.16
CA PRO A 169 -23.68 20.90 -26.39
C PRO A 169 -24.68 19.77 -26.67
N PRO A 170 -25.23 19.11 -25.63
CA PRO A 170 -26.09 17.96 -25.83
C PRO A 170 -27.37 18.38 -26.55
N ARG A 171 -27.56 17.80 -27.74
CA ARG A 171 -28.84 17.87 -28.45
C ARG A 171 -29.86 17.11 -27.60
N ARG A 172 -30.87 17.83 -27.11
CA ARG A 172 -32.04 17.27 -26.42
C ARG A 172 -32.61 16.12 -27.24
N ARG A 173 -32.59 14.91 -26.68
CA ARG A 173 -33.53 13.85 -27.01
C ARG A 173 -34.03 13.23 -25.72
N ASP A 174 -35.33 13.43 -25.56
CA ASP A 174 -36.35 12.83 -24.71
C ASP A 174 -35.94 11.67 -23.81
N ALA A 175 -36.37 11.81 -22.56
CA ALA A 175 -36.19 10.90 -21.45
C ALA A 175 -36.90 9.55 -21.65
N VAL A 176 -36.25 8.49 -21.17
CA VAL A 176 -36.92 7.30 -20.64
C VAL A 176 -36.25 6.92 -19.30
N PRO A 177 -37.00 6.63 -18.22
CA PRO A 177 -36.46 6.41 -16.88
C PRO A 177 -36.33 4.92 -16.50
N ALA A 178 -35.27 4.54 -15.79
CA ALA A 178 -35.14 3.39 -14.86
C ALA A 178 -33.68 3.37 -14.33
N LYS A 179 -33.32 3.06 -13.08
CA LYS A 179 -34.02 2.63 -11.86
C LYS A 179 -33.07 2.91 -10.68
N ALA A 180 -33.63 3.13 -9.49
CA ALA A 180 -32.91 3.40 -8.25
C ALA A 180 -31.95 2.27 -7.83
N ALA A 181 -30.75 2.65 -7.39
CA ALA A 181 -29.84 1.83 -6.59
C ALA A 181 -29.35 2.67 -5.40
N GLU A 182 -29.75 2.22 -4.21
CA GLU A 182 -29.12 2.36 -2.87
C GLU A 182 -28.21 3.57 -2.63
N ARG A 183 -28.74 4.58 -1.91
CA ARG A 183 -27.99 5.77 -1.51
C ARG A 183 -27.42 5.60 -0.10
N GLY A 184 -26.10 5.40 0.00
CA GLY A 184 -25.37 5.80 1.21
C GLY A 184 -25.23 7.34 1.30
N PRO A 185 -24.74 7.86 2.44
CA PRO A 185 -24.57 9.30 2.63
C PRO A 185 -23.68 9.94 1.58
N GLN A 186 -23.98 11.17 1.20
CA GLN A 186 -23.03 11.98 0.44
C GLN A 186 -21.86 12.42 1.33
N LEU A 187 -20.67 11.89 1.10
CA LEU A 187 -19.45 12.28 1.80
C LEU A 187 -18.83 13.53 1.16
N ARG A 188 -18.63 14.61 1.91
CA ARG A 188 -18.05 15.87 1.43
C ARG A 188 -16.87 16.30 2.29
N ASN A 189 -15.74 16.63 1.67
CA ASN A 189 -14.54 17.14 2.36
C ASN A 189 -13.97 16.25 3.48
N LEU A 190 -14.37 14.97 3.57
CA LEU A 190 -13.89 14.07 4.62
C LEU A 190 -12.39 13.76 4.41
N PRO A 191 -11.53 13.94 5.45
CA PRO A 191 -10.13 13.56 5.39
C PRO A 191 -9.99 12.12 4.93
N PHE A 192 -9.19 11.91 3.89
CA PHE A 192 -8.87 10.58 3.38
C PHE A 192 -7.53 10.17 3.98
N TYR A 193 -7.51 9.07 4.72
CA TYR A 193 -6.31 8.55 5.34
C TYR A 193 -5.90 7.29 4.59
N VAL A 194 -4.66 7.29 4.11
CA VAL A 194 -4.16 6.32 3.12
C VAL A 194 -3.82 4.97 3.74
N SER A 195 -3.62 4.90 5.06
CA SER A 195 -3.43 3.64 5.79
C SER A 195 -4.78 2.99 6.14
N VAL A 196 -4.82 1.67 6.32
CA VAL A 196 -5.98 0.98 6.86
C VAL A 196 -6.05 1.25 8.38
N PHE A 197 -7.25 1.54 8.88
CA PHE A 197 -7.49 1.77 10.32
C PHE A 197 -7.54 0.43 11.05
N PHE A 198 -6.42 -0.01 11.64
CA PHE A 198 -6.32 -1.29 12.34
C PHE A 198 -6.59 -1.16 13.85
N GLY A 199 -7.36 -2.11 14.40
CA GLY A 199 -7.36 -2.42 15.84
C GLY A 199 -8.19 -1.49 16.73
N ARG A 200 -9.16 -0.77 16.15
CA ARG A 200 -10.07 0.16 16.85
C ARG A 200 -11.52 0.03 16.38
N GLU A 201 -11.90 -1.16 15.93
CA GLU A 201 -13.25 -1.48 15.48
C GLU A 201 -14.27 -1.33 16.63
N SER A 202 -13.87 -1.63 17.87
CA SER A 202 -14.68 -1.38 19.07
C SER A 202 -14.90 0.12 19.32
N ASP A 203 -13.86 0.93 19.17
CA ASP A 203 -13.93 2.37 19.36
C ASP A 203 -14.84 2.99 18.29
N LYS A 204 -14.68 2.57 17.03
CA LYS A 204 -15.52 3.00 15.91
C LYS A 204 -17.00 2.68 16.15
N ARG A 205 -17.30 1.48 16.66
CA ARG A 205 -18.67 1.07 16.99
C ARG A 205 -19.26 1.92 18.12
N CYS A 206 -18.48 2.19 19.17
CA CYS A 206 -18.86 3.07 20.26
C CYS A 206 -19.21 4.50 19.78
N VAL A 207 -18.44 5.04 18.82
CA VAL A 207 -18.72 6.36 18.22
C VAL A 207 -20.04 6.34 17.43
N LEU A 208 -20.28 5.31 16.62
CA LEU A 208 -21.53 5.17 15.86
C LEU A 208 -22.74 5.03 16.78
N ASP A 209 -22.64 4.19 17.81
CA ASP A 209 -23.70 3.99 18.80
C ASP A 209 -24.01 5.29 19.57
N ALA A 210 -22.98 6.07 19.92
CA ALA A 210 -23.15 7.38 20.57
C ALA A 210 -23.79 8.43 19.65
N LEU A 211 -23.46 8.44 18.36
CA LEU A 211 -24.07 9.34 17.37
C LEU A 211 -25.55 9.03 17.12
N ALA A 212 -25.96 7.77 17.27
CA ALA A 212 -27.37 7.39 17.18
C ALA A 212 -28.20 7.91 18.38
N GLN A 213 -27.57 8.09 19.54
CA GLN A 213 -28.23 8.49 20.79
C GLN A 213 -28.09 9.99 21.10
N HIS A 214 -27.07 10.64 20.54
CA HIS A 214 -26.69 12.01 20.90
C HIS A 214 -26.39 12.86 19.67
N ARG A 215 -26.82 14.13 19.71
CA ARG A 215 -26.61 15.09 18.62
C ARG A 215 -25.18 15.62 18.51
N LEU A 216 -24.37 15.44 19.56
CA LEU A 216 -22.98 15.87 19.61
C LEU A 216 -22.17 14.81 20.39
N VAL A 217 -21.09 14.34 19.77
CA VAL A 217 -20.15 13.39 20.36
C VAL A 217 -18.75 14.00 20.28
N THR A 218 -18.07 14.09 21.42
CA THR A 218 -16.71 14.64 21.52
C THR A 218 -15.72 13.52 21.77
N LEU A 219 -14.75 13.33 20.88
CA LEU A 219 -13.66 12.37 21.08
C LEU A 219 -12.52 13.02 21.87
N THR A 220 -12.23 12.50 23.05
CA THR A 220 -11.17 13.00 23.93
C THR A 220 -9.97 12.03 23.96
N GLY A 221 -8.80 12.53 24.34
CA GLY A 221 -7.56 11.73 24.43
C GLY A 221 -6.30 12.52 24.09
N LEU A 222 -5.13 11.96 24.38
CA LEU A 222 -3.82 12.58 24.14
C LEU A 222 -3.57 12.87 22.64
N GLY A 223 -2.73 13.86 22.33
CA GLY A 223 -2.33 14.21 20.95
C GLY A 223 -1.68 13.02 20.23
N GLY A 224 -1.86 12.91 18.91
CA GLY A 224 -1.24 11.84 18.10
C GLY A 224 -1.95 10.48 18.11
N PHE A 225 -2.92 10.22 19.01
CA PHE A 225 -3.66 8.95 19.07
C PHE A 225 -4.72 8.74 17.96
N GLY A 226 -4.72 9.58 16.92
CA GLY A 226 -5.60 9.38 15.76
C GLY A 226 -7.08 9.71 15.98
N LYS A 227 -7.44 10.58 16.93
CA LYS A 227 -8.85 10.97 17.19
C LYS A 227 -9.57 11.51 15.94
N THR A 228 -8.92 12.40 15.18
CA THR A 228 -9.45 12.93 13.92
C THR A 228 -9.66 11.84 12.89
N ARG A 229 -8.77 10.84 12.87
CA ARG A 229 -8.87 9.68 12.01
C ARG A 229 -10.01 8.75 12.41
N LEU A 230 -10.16 8.46 13.71
CA LEU A 230 -11.29 7.70 14.24
C LEU A 230 -12.63 8.40 13.91
N ALA A 231 -12.70 9.73 14.00
CA ALA A 231 -13.87 10.50 13.59
C ALA A 231 -14.16 10.34 12.09
N ALA A 232 -13.17 10.52 11.22
CA ALA A 232 -13.34 10.38 9.77
C ALA A 232 -13.71 8.95 9.36
N GLU A 233 -13.12 7.93 9.98
CA GLU A 233 -13.42 6.52 9.74
C GLU A 233 -14.83 6.14 10.18
N SER A 234 -15.28 6.66 11.34
CA SER A 234 -16.66 6.46 11.83
C SER A 234 -17.65 7.16 10.90
N ALA A 235 -17.35 8.40 10.50
CA ALA A 235 -18.14 9.18 9.56
C ALA A 235 -18.31 8.51 8.19
N ARG A 236 -17.29 7.79 7.69
CA ARG A 236 -17.38 6.99 6.45
C ARG A 236 -18.26 5.75 6.57
N ALA A 237 -18.39 5.19 7.77
CA ALA A 237 -19.19 3.99 8.01
C ALA A 237 -20.63 4.28 8.44
N ALA A 238 -20.96 5.55 8.71
CA ALA A 238 -22.30 5.93 9.12
C ALA A 238 -23.26 5.80 7.94
N THR A 239 -24.42 5.18 8.14
CA THR A 239 -25.46 5.00 7.11
C THR A 239 -26.70 5.84 7.35
N ASP A 240 -26.86 6.36 8.56
CA ASP A 240 -28.11 6.98 9.03
C ASP A 240 -28.20 8.49 8.74
N PHE A 241 -27.29 9.01 7.92
CA PHE A 241 -27.18 10.43 7.58
C PHE A 241 -27.32 10.63 6.08
N ASP A 242 -28.00 11.70 5.66
CA ASP A 242 -28.11 12.08 4.24
C ASP A 242 -26.76 12.59 3.67
N ALA A 243 -25.98 13.28 4.49
CA ALA A 243 -24.69 13.84 4.12
C ALA A 243 -23.75 13.93 5.33
N VAL A 244 -22.45 13.76 5.09
CA VAL A 244 -21.41 13.84 6.11
C VAL A 244 -20.29 14.75 5.63
N THR A 245 -19.94 15.76 6.44
CA THR A 245 -18.96 16.80 6.09
C THR A 245 -17.95 16.99 7.20
N PHE A 246 -16.67 17.15 6.83
CA PHE A 246 -15.64 17.58 7.76
C PHE A 246 -15.43 19.09 7.70
N VAL A 247 -15.40 19.72 8.87
CA VAL A 247 -15.20 21.17 9.04
C VAL A 247 -13.96 21.38 9.91
N PRO A 248 -12.86 21.92 9.35
CA PRO A 248 -11.68 22.28 10.13
C PRO A 248 -12.00 23.47 11.03
N LEU A 249 -11.81 23.32 12.35
CA LEU A 249 -12.01 24.43 13.29
C LEU A 249 -10.95 25.55 13.15
N SER A 250 -9.87 25.30 12.39
CA SER A 250 -8.85 26.30 12.06
C SER A 250 -9.26 27.25 10.94
N GLU A 251 -10.36 26.96 10.25
CA GLU A 251 -10.86 27.72 9.10
C GLU A 251 -12.22 28.39 9.39
N CYS A 252 -12.62 28.41 10.67
CA CYS A 252 -13.86 29.05 11.16
C CYS A 252 -13.57 30.35 11.89
#